data_AF-A0A397T479-F1
#
_entry.id   AF-A0A397T479-F1
#
_cell.length_a   1.000
_cell.length_b   1.000
_cell.length_c   1.000
_cell.angle_alpha   90.00
_cell.angle_beta   90.00
_cell.angle_gamma   90.00
#
_symmetry.space_group_name_H-M   'P 1'
#
loop_
_entity.id
_entity.type
_entity.pdbx_description
1 polymer ?
#
loop_
_entity_poly.entity_id
_entity_poly.type
_entity_poly.pdbx_seq_one_letter_code
_entity_poly.pdbx_strand_id
1 'polypeptide(L)'
;MGGESWWGNMGGPVQKGIITYSVSPYQQRAFAGAIKHGIFNVFRRTISQAPYVGPPVVLGYLIYSYHNKKHEYLHSKAGKEELLKYS
;
A
#
# COMPACT_ATOMS: atom_id res chain seq x y z
N MET A 1 -18.80 -6.96 -31.36
CA MET A 1 -19.08 -5.59 -31.81
C MET A 1 -18.55 -4.65 -30.75
N GLY A 2 -17.40 -4.02 -31.02
CA GLY A 2 -16.62 -3.23 -30.07
C GLY A 2 -17.05 -1.76 -30.01
N GLY A 3 -18.02 -1.47 -29.16
CA GLY A 3 -18.27 -0.13 -28.63
C GLY A 3 -17.80 -0.06 -27.18
N GLU A 4 -17.36 1.12 -26.74
CA GLU A 4 -17.05 1.42 -25.34
C GLU A 4 -18.20 0.93 -24.42
N SER A 5 -17.85 0.25 -23.33
CA SER A 5 -18.86 -0.24 -22.38
C SER A 5 -19.63 0.92 -21.74
N TRP A 6 -20.96 0.80 -21.66
CA TRP A 6 -21.84 1.82 -21.06
C TRP A 6 -22.92 1.17 -20.20
N TRP A 7 -23.67 1.97 -19.44
CA TRP A 7 -24.86 1.50 -18.73
C TRP A 7 -25.80 0.77 -19.69
N GLY A 8 -26.12 -0.50 -19.38
CA GLY A 8 -26.92 -1.38 -20.24
C GLY A 8 -26.12 -2.27 -21.21
N ASN A 9 -24.83 -2.00 -21.44
CA ASN A 9 -23.94 -2.84 -22.24
C ASN A 9 -22.51 -2.84 -21.67
N MET A 10 -22.35 -3.44 -20.48
CA MET A 10 -21.06 -3.47 -19.76
C MET A 10 -20.11 -4.59 -20.22
N GLY A 11 -20.49 -5.37 -21.25
CA GLY A 11 -19.65 -6.47 -21.78
C GLY A 11 -19.46 -7.68 -20.85
N GLY A 12 -20.11 -7.71 -19.68
CA GLY A 12 -20.08 -8.85 -18.76
C GLY A 12 -20.97 -10.03 -19.20
N PRO A 13 -20.81 -11.21 -18.57
CA PRO A 13 -21.68 -12.34 -18.84
C PRO A 13 -23.14 -12.05 -18.42
N VAL A 14 -24.09 -12.74 -19.06
CA VAL A 14 -25.52 -12.60 -18.72
C VAL A 14 -25.76 -13.10 -17.29
N GLN A 15 -26.34 -12.24 -16.45
CA GLN A 15 -26.70 -12.57 -15.07
C GLN A 15 -28.21 -12.83 -14.98
N LYS A 16 -28.62 -13.99 -14.44
CA LYS A 16 -30.03 -14.36 -14.24
C LYS A 16 -30.19 -14.97 -12.85
N GLY A 17 -31.22 -14.53 -12.12
CA GLY A 17 -31.57 -15.09 -10.80
C GLY A 17 -30.84 -14.48 -9.60
N ILE A 18 -30.05 -13.41 -9.78
CA ILE A 18 -29.40 -12.69 -8.68
C ILE A 18 -30.34 -11.57 -8.22
N ILE A 19 -30.74 -11.59 -6.94
CA ILE A 19 -31.59 -10.56 -6.34
C ILE A 19 -30.76 -9.80 -5.29
N THR A 20 -30.70 -8.47 -5.41
CA THR A 20 -29.93 -7.60 -4.52
C THR A 20 -30.88 -6.73 -3.70
N TYR A 21 -30.69 -6.72 -2.38
CA TYR A 21 -31.44 -5.87 -1.46
C TYR A 21 -30.55 -4.77 -0.88
N SER A 22 -31.10 -3.58 -0.69
CA SER A 22 -30.41 -2.45 -0.05
C SER A 22 -31.38 -1.68 0.84
N VAL A 23 -30.83 -0.99 1.85
CA VAL A 23 -31.58 -0.12 2.77
C VAL A 23 -31.11 1.32 2.54
N SER A 24 -32.02 2.29 2.62
CA SER A 24 -31.68 3.70 2.44
C SER A 24 -30.57 4.13 3.42
N PRO A 25 -29.54 4.87 2.97
CA PRO A 25 -28.47 5.36 3.85
C PRO A 25 -28.97 6.21 5.02
N TYR A 26 -30.09 6.93 4.84
CA TYR A 26 -30.72 7.75 5.89
C TYR A 26 -31.39 6.92 6.99
N GLN A 27 -31.59 5.62 6.75
CA GLN A 27 -32.11 4.67 7.74
C GLN A 27 -30.98 3.88 8.42
N GLN A 28 -29.73 4.06 7.99
CA GLN A 28 -28.55 3.38 8.55
C GLN A 28 -27.70 4.35 9.36
N ARG A 29 -26.89 3.81 10.30
CA ARG A 29 -25.87 4.59 11.00
C ARG A 29 -24.59 4.57 10.17
N ALA A 30 -24.12 5.74 9.72
CA ALA A 30 -22.98 5.87 8.79
C ALA A 30 -21.70 5.16 9.25
N PHE A 31 -21.40 5.17 10.56
CA PHE A 31 -20.19 4.55 11.14
C PHE A 31 -20.49 3.36 12.06
N ALA A 32 -21.59 2.64 11.81
CA ALA A 32 -21.91 1.43 12.56
C ALA A 32 -20.71 0.45 12.54
N GLY A 33 -20.18 0.12 13.72
CA GLY A 33 -19.10 -0.87 13.83
C GLY A 33 -17.71 -0.40 13.35
N ALA A 34 -17.53 0.87 12.98
CA ALA A 34 -16.25 1.38 12.47
C ALA A 34 -15.08 1.15 13.44
N ILE A 35 -15.32 1.31 14.75
CA ILE A 35 -14.29 1.07 15.78
C ILE A 35 -14.27 -0.41 16.17
N LYS A 36 -15.42 -0.95 16.63
CA LYS A 36 -15.54 -2.32 17.15
C LYS A 36 -15.06 -3.39 16.16
N HIS A 37 -15.38 -3.24 14.88
CA HIS A 37 -15.02 -4.21 13.85
C HIS A 37 -13.94 -3.67 12.89
N GLY A 38 -13.95 -2.37 12.60
CA GLY A 38 -13.03 -1.79 11.64
C GLY A 38 -11.57 -1.84 12.08
N ILE A 39 -11.25 -1.59 13.35
CA ILE A 39 -9.85 -1.63 13.83
C ILE A 39 -9.23 -3.02 13.64
N PHE A 40 -9.90 -4.07 14.11
CA PHE A 40 -9.38 -5.43 13.96
C PHE A 40 -9.33 -5.87 12.49
N ASN A 41 -10.30 -5.44 11.67
CA ASN A 41 -10.28 -5.74 10.24
C ASN A 41 -9.13 -5.02 9.52
N VAL A 42 -8.86 -3.76 9.84
CA VAL A 42 -7.72 -3.01 9.29
C VAL A 42 -6.42 -3.69 9.70
N PHE A 43 -6.24 -3.99 10.98
CA PHE A 43 -5.05 -4.69 11.48
C PHE A 43 -4.81 -6.03 10.76
N ARG A 44 -5.83 -6.87 10.67
CA ARG A 44 -5.76 -8.16 9.95
C ARG A 44 -5.35 -7.98 8.48
N ARG A 45 -5.91 -6.97 7.80
CA ARG A 45 -5.58 -6.68 6.39
C ARG A 45 -4.15 -6.15 6.25
N THR A 46 -3.71 -5.24 7.12
CA THR A 46 -2.37 -4.67 7.07
C THR A 46 -1.29 -5.73 7.32
N ILE A 47 -1.47 -6.60 8.33
CA ILE A 47 -0.50 -7.66 8.60
C ILE A 47 -0.42 -8.67 7.46
N SER A 48 -1.53 -8.98 6.78
CA SER A 48 -1.50 -9.88 5.63
C SER A 48 -0.63 -9.38 4.47
N GLN A 49 -0.37 -8.06 4.41
CA GLN A 49 0.49 -7.43 3.39
C GLN A 49 1.90 -7.13 3.91
N ALA A 50 2.13 -7.19 5.21
CA ALA A 50 3.42 -6.91 5.82
C ALA A 50 4.57 -7.77 5.26
N PRO A 51 4.41 -9.05 4.90
CA PRO A 51 5.48 -9.83 4.27
C PRO A 51 5.90 -9.34 2.88
N TYR A 52 5.02 -8.64 2.17
CA TYR A 52 5.30 -8.14 0.82
C TYR A 52 5.89 -6.72 0.85
N VAL A 53 5.42 -5.88 1.77
CA VAL A 53 5.86 -4.48 1.90
C VAL A 53 7.04 -4.35 2.87
N GLY A 54 7.09 -5.19 3.90
CA GLY A 54 8.11 -5.14 4.97
C GLY A 54 9.53 -5.33 4.46
N PRO A 55 9.85 -6.41 3.72
CA PRO A 55 11.21 -6.66 3.22
C PRO A 55 11.79 -5.51 2.38
N PRO A 56 11.10 -4.97 1.35
CA PRO A 56 11.67 -3.87 0.58
C PRO A 56 11.82 -2.58 1.40
N VAL A 57 10.92 -2.30 2.35
CA VAL A 57 11.05 -1.12 3.24
C VAL A 57 12.25 -1.25 4.17
N VAL A 58 12.41 -2.40 4.83
CA VAL A 58 13.55 -2.64 5.73
C VAL A 58 14.86 -2.60 4.96
N LEU A 59 14.93 -3.27 3.81
CA LEU A 59 16.12 -3.28 2.97
C LEU A 59 16.48 -1.85 2.50
N GLY A 60 15.51 -1.09 2.02
CA GLY A 60 15.71 0.29 1.62
C GLY A 60 16.24 1.17 2.76
N TYR A 61 15.68 1.02 3.96
CA TYR A 61 16.13 1.77 5.14
C TYR A 61 17.58 1.40 5.55
N LEU A 62 17.93 0.12 5.51
CA LEU A 62 19.29 -0.34 5.80
C LEU A 62 20.30 0.21 4.80
N ILE A 63 19.99 0.15 3.50
CA ILE A 63 20.83 0.72 2.44
C ILE A 63 20.99 2.23 2.65
N TYR A 64 19.89 2.95 2.85
CA TYR A 64 19.90 4.40 3.03
C TYR A 64 20.74 4.83 4.24
N SER A 65 20.50 4.21 5.40
CA SER A 65 21.23 4.55 6.63
C SER A 65 22.72 4.25 6.56
N TYR A 66 23.10 3.15 5.90
CA TYR A 66 24.51 2.84 5.64
C TYR A 66 25.17 3.88 4.73
N HIS A 67 24.51 4.24 3.62
CA HIS A 67 25.07 5.17 2.64
C HIS A 67 25.18 6.59 3.19
N ASN A 68 24.20 7.07 3.96
CA ASN A 68 24.31 8.38 4.61
C ASN A 68 25.51 8.45 5.54
N LYS A 69 25.69 7.46 6.42
CA LYS A 69 26.84 7.42 7.35
C LYS A 69 28.16 7.33 6.60
N LYS A 70 28.24 6.50 5.56
CA LYS A 70 29.46 6.37 4.74
C LYS A 70 29.76 7.66 3.99
N HIS A 71 28.75 8.31 3.42
CA HIS A 71 28.89 9.58 2.73
C HIS A 71 29.40 10.68 3.68
N GLU A 72 28.80 10.83 4.86
CA GLU A 72 29.27 11.77 5.89
C GLU A 72 30.72 11.50 6.30
N TYR A 73 31.09 10.23 6.50
CA TYR A 73 32.45 9.84 6.84
C TYR A 73 33.46 10.16 5.73
N LEU A 74 33.16 9.82 4.47
CA LEU A 74 34.06 10.07 3.33
C LEU A 74 34.30 11.58 3.09
N HIS A 75 33.28 12.41 3.36
CA HIS A 75 33.41 13.87 3.28
C HIS A 75 33.96 14.52 4.57
N SER A 76 34.25 13.71 5.60
CA SER A 76 34.94 14.19 6.80
C SER A 76 36.46 14.27 6.59
N LYS A 77 37.14 15.00 7.47
CA LYS A 77 38.62 15.07 7.44
C LYS A 77 39.27 13.69 7.58
N ALA A 78 38.68 12.81 8.39
CA ALA A 78 39.21 11.47 8.66
C ALA A 78 39.07 10.53 7.45
N GLY A 79 38.01 10.66 6.66
CA GLY A 79 37.75 9.81 5.49
C GLY A 79 38.37 10.31 4.18
N LYS A 80 39.07 11.45 4.18
CA LYS A 80 39.60 12.08 2.96
C LYS A 80 40.55 11.16 2.18
N GLU A 81 41.41 10.41 2.86
CA GLU A 81 42.32 9.46 2.21
C GLU A 81 41.58 8.31 1.56
N GLU A 82 40.50 7.84 2.18
CA GLU A 82 39.65 6.77 1.65
C GLU A 82 38.85 7.27 0.44
N LEU A 83 38.36 8.51 0.48
CA LEU A 83 37.69 9.16 -0.65
C LEU A 83 38.59 9.28 -1.88
N LEU A 84 39.87 9.65 -1.68
CA LEU A 84 40.83 9.80 -2.78
C LEU A 84 41.11 8.49 -3.52
N LYS A 85 40.90 7.32 -2.89
CA LYS A 85 41.02 6.00 -3.55
C LYS A 85 39.93 5.74 -4.60
N TYR A 86 38.85 6.52 -4.57
CA TYR A 86 37.70 6.37 -5.48
C TYR A 86 37.69 7.41 -6.62
N SER A 87 38.66 8.32 -6.66
CA SER A 87 38.87 9.31 -7.74
C SER A 87 39.81 8.77 -8.81
#